data_AF-A0A969KND9-F1
#
_entry.id   AF-A0A969KND9-F1
#
_cell.length_a   1.000
_cell.length_b   1.000
_cell.length_c   1.000
_cell.angle_alpha   90.00
_cell.angle_beta   90.00
_cell.angle_gamma   90.00
#
_symmetry.space_group_name_H-M   'P 1'
#
loop_
_entity.id
_entity.type
_entity.pdbx_description
1 polymer ?
#
loop_
_entity_poly.entity_id
_entity_poly.type
_entity_poly.pdbx_seq_one_letter_code
_entity_poly.pdbx_strand_id
1 'polypeptide(L)'
;MNETTADKGFELGDLVRVTVELERKDDVLWLPPQALRVFDGRRFAVLQDGDTQRRIDVNVGIETPDRVEVEEGLEEGQTVIGQ
;
A
#
# COMPACT_ATOMS: atom_id res chain seq x y z
N MET A 1 -26.52 25.67 -8.39
CA MET A 1 -25.07 25.68 -8.18
C MET A 1 -24.70 26.83 -7.27
N ASN A 2 -24.65 26.58 -5.95
CA ASN A 2 -23.71 27.18 -4.98
C ASN A 2 -24.07 26.66 -3.59
N GLU A 3 -23.32 25.67 -3.09
CA GLU A 3 -23.42 25.27 -1.68
C GLU A 3 -22.28 25.95 -0.91
N THR A 4 -22.69 26.79 0.03
CA THR A 4 -21.85 27.67 0.84
C THR A 4 -21.06 26.86 1.86
N THR A 5 -19.76 27.15 1.97
CA THR A 5 -18.76 26.57 2.88
C THR A 5 -18.98 26.92 4.37
N ALA A 6 -20.21 26.85 4.87
CA ALA A 6 -20.59 27.39 6.18
C ALA A 6 -20.70 26.35 7.31
N ASP A 7 -20.11 25.15 7.21
CA ASP A 7 -20.35 24.10 8.22
C ASP A 7 -19.09 23.42 8.79
N LYS A 8 -17.94 24.10 8.85
CA LYS A 8 -16.74 23.52 9.51
C LYS A 8 -16.00 24.42 10.51
N GLY A 9 -16.50 25.63 10.80
CA GLY A 9 -15.97 26.46 11.89
C GLY A 9 -14.49 26.86 11.76
N PHE A 10 -14.00 27.07 10.54
CA PHE A 10 -12.62 27.51 10.31
C PHE A 10 -12.53 29.03 10.21
N GLU A 11 -11.51 29.61 10.85
CA GLU A 11 -11.25 31.05 10.84
C GLU A 11 -10.10 31.41 9.90
N LEU A 12 -10.05 32.68 9.49
CA LEU A 12 -8.97 33.18 8.64
C LEU A 12 -7.65 33.18 9.43
N GLY A 13 -6.73 32.29 9.06
CA GLY A 13 -5.46 32.07 9.77
C GLY A 13 -5.26 30.63 10.24
N ASP A 14 -6.28 29.78 10.13
CA ASP A 14 -6.17 28.37 10.48
C ASP A 14 -5.23 27.60 9.54
N LEU A 15 -4.38 26.79 10.16
CA LEU A 15 -3.39 25.98 9.47
C LEU A 15 -4.02 24.63 9.15
N VAL A 16 -4.38 24.42 7.89
CA VAL A 16 -5.09 23.21 7.45
C VAL A 16 -4.10 22.24 6.82
N ARG A 17 -4.14 20.98 7.25
CA ARG A 17 -3.42 19.89 6.59
C ARG A 17 -4.38 19.18 5.64
N VAL A 18 -4.15 19.30 4.35
CA VAL A 18 -4.94 18.63 3.32
C VAL A 18 -4.18 17.39 2.86
N THR A 19 -4.82 16.23 2.98
CA THR A 19 -4.34 14.99 2.37
C THR A 19 -5.13 14.79 1.09
N VAL A 20 -4.45 14.76 -0.06
CA VAL A 20 -5.07 14.52 -1.36
C VAL A 20 -4.73 13.09 -1.77
N GLU A 21 -5.75 12.24 -1.91
CA GLU A 21 -5.61 10.94 -2.55
C GLU A 21 -5.48 11.17 -4.06
N LEU A 22 -4.29 10.89 -4.63
CA LEU A 22 -3.97 11.14 -6.03
C LEU A 22 -4.47 10.01 -6.96
N GLU A 23 -4.53 8.78 -6.46
CA GLU A 23 -4.94 7.61 -7.20
C GLU A 23 -5.51 6.55 -6.24
N ARG A 24 -6.62 5.92 -6.62
CA ARG A 24 -7.26 4.83 -5.90
C ARG A 24 -7.49 3.68 -6.87
N LYS A 25 -6.75 2.59 -6.71
CA LYS A 25 -7.08 1.28 -7.28
C LYS A 25 -7.83 0.47 -6.22
N ASP A 26 -8.98 -0.06 -6.58
CA ASP A 26 -9.62 -1.15 -5.85
C ASP A 26 -8.89 -2.47 -6.21
N ASP A 27 -8.93 -3.48 -5.34
CA ASP A 27 -8.29 -4.81 -5.52
C ASP A 27 -6.75 -4.84 -5.60
N VAL A 28 -6.05 -3.88 -5.00
CA VAL A 28 -4.58 -3.93 -4.86
C VAL A 28 -4.12 -4.28 -3.47
N LEU A 29 -3.16 -5.22 -3.41
CA LEU A 29 -2.52 -5.62 -2.17
C LEU A 29 -1.37 -4.67 -1.85
N TRP A 30 -1.50 -3.96 -0.74
CA TRP A 30 -0.45 -3.10 -0.22
C TRP A 30 0.38 -3.82 0.83
N LEU A 31 1.69 -3.83 0.63
CA LEU A 31 2.64 -4.37 1.60
C LEU A 31 3.69 -3.33 1.99
N PRO A 32 4.20 -3.37 3.23
CA PRO A 32 5.38 -2.60 3.59
C PRO A 32 6.58 -3.12 2.76
N PRO A 33 7.50 -2.25 2.34
CA PRO A 33 8.68 -2.66 1.55
C PRO A 33 9.50 -3.78 2.23
N GLN A 34 9.51 -3.82 3.57
CA GLN A 34 10.20 -4.84 4.39
C GLN A 34 9.66 -6.26 4.20
N ALA A 35 8.42 -6.41 3.70
CA ALA A 35 7.81 -7.69 3.39
C ALA A 35 8.30 -8.29 2.06
N LEU A 36 8.94 -7.47 1.21
CA LEU A 36 9.43 -7.86 -0.10
C LEU A 36 10.95 -7.95 -0.10
N ARG A 37 11.47 -9.00 -0.74
CA ARG A 37 12.90 -9.18 -0.94
C ARG A 37 13.24 -8.96 -2.40
N VAL A 38 14.36 -8.30 -2.64
CA VAL A 38 14.87 -8.06 -4.00
C VAL A 38 16.07 -8.97 -4.24
N PHE A 39 16.03 -9.74 -5.31
CA PHE A 39 17.14 -10.59 -5.74
C PHE A 39 17.22 -10.55 -7.27
N ASP A 40 18.39 -10.15 -7.76
CA ASP A 40 18.66 -10.10 -9.21
C ASP A 40 17.63 -9.27 -9.99
N GLY A 41 17.20 -8.14 -9.42
CA GLY A 41 16.20 -7.24 -10.01
C GLY A 41 14.75 -7.74 -9.91
N ARG A 42 14.51 -8.96 -9.43
CA ARG A 42 13.18 -9.52 -9.19
C ARG A 42 12.77 -9.40 -7.72
N ARG A 43 11.46 -9.35 -7.48
CA ARG A 43 10.88 -9.23 -6.14
C ARG A 43 10.15 -10.48 -5.76
N PHE A 44 10.30 -10.88 -4.51
CA PHE A 44 9.62 -12.05 -3.98
C PHE A 44 9.16 -11.80 -2.54
N ALA A 45 7.97 -12.29 -2.24
CA ALA A 45 7.40 -12.34 -0.90
C ALA A 45 7.65 -13.73 -0.31
N VAL A 46 7.83 -13.79 1.01
CA VAL A 46 7.88 -15.07 1.75
C VAL A 46 6.54 -15.27 2.42
N LEU A 47 5.76 -16.22 1.93
CA LEU A 47 4.50 -16.61 2.52
C LEU A 47 4.72 -17.64 3.64
N GLN A 48 3.96 -17.47 4.72
CA GLN A 48 3.82 -18.47 5.76
C GLN A 48 2.57 -19.32 5.48
N ASP A 49 2.77 -20.61 5.24
CA ASP A 49 1.71 -21.59 5.06
C ASP A 49 1.86 -22.67 6.14
N GLY A 50 1.17 -22.44 7.27
CA GLY A 50 1.33 -23.24 8.48
C GLY A 50 2.76 -23.22 9.02
N ASP A 51 3.40 -24.38 9.04
CA ASP A 51 4.78 -24.57 9.52
C ASP A 51 5.85 -24.35 8.43
N THR A 52 5.44 -24.14 7.17
CA THR A 52 6.38 -24.02 6.04
C THR A 52 6.40 -22.60 5.49
N GLN A 53 7.57 -22.15 5.04
CA GLN A 53 7.73 -20.90 4.33
C GLN A 53 7.89 -21.15 2.83
N ARG A 54 7.12 -20.44 2.01
CA ARG A 54 7.18 -20.52 0.55
C ARG A 54 7.59 -19.16 -0.03
N ARG A 55 8.53 -19.15 -0.97
CA ARG A 55 8.85 -17.95 -1.76
C ARG A 55 7.95 -17.87 -2.97
N ILE A 56 7.38 -16.69 -3.18
CA ILE A 56 6.56 -16.39 -4.35
C ILE A 56 7.11 -15.13 -5.00
N ASP A 57 7.40 -15.23 -6.30
CA ASP A 57 7.70 -14.07 -7.13
C ASP A 57 6.46 -13.18 -7.22
N VAL A 58 6.66 -11.87 -7.04
CA VAL A 58 5.59 -10.88 -7.08
C VAL A 58 5.92 -9.82 -8.12
N ASN A 59 4.90 -9.43 -8.88
CA ASN A 59 4.98 -8.23 -9.71
C ASN A 59 4.45 -7.06 -8.90
N VAL A 60 5.21 -5.97 -8.91
CA VAL A 60 4.86 -4.76 -8.20
C VAL A 60 4.70 -3.62 -9.18
N GLY A 61 3.79 -2.72 -8.86
CA GLY A 61 3.54 -1.50 -9.60
C GLY A 61 4.14 -0.30 -8.87
N ILE A 62 3.26 0.43 -8.19
CA ILE A 62 3.60 1.68 -7.51
C ILE A 62 4.42 1.41 -6.24
N GLU A 63 5.49 2.18 -6.08
CA GLU A 63 6.34 2.14 -4.91
C GLU A 63 6.40 3.49 -4.23
N THR A 64 6.19 3.46 -2.92
CA THR A 64 6.36 4.60 -2.03
C THR A 64 7.31 4.21 -0.91
N PRO A 65 7.91 5.18 -0.19
CA PRO A 65 8.77 4.87 0.96
C PRO A 65 8.08 4.02 2.03
N ASP A 66 6.76 4.15 2.17
CA ASP A 66 5.98 3.47 3.21
C ASP A 66 5.31 2.18 2.72
N ARG A 67 5.01 2.07 1.42
CA ARG A 67 4.18 0.99 0.86
C ARG A 67 4.56 0.64 -0.57
N VAL A 68 4.41 -0.63 -0.92
CA VAL A 68 4.55 -1.17 -2.27
C VAL A 68 3.24 -1.82 -2.69
N GLU A 69 2.80 -1.48 -3.90
CA GLU A 69 1.65 -2.10 -4.56
C GLU A 69 2.08 -3.44 -5.15
N VAL A 70 1.34 -4.50 -4.83
CA VAL A 70 1.49 -5.81 -5.46
C VAL A 70 0.37 -5.97 -6.49
N GLU A 71 0.76 -6.08 -7.76
CA GLU A 71 -0.17 -6.27 -8.88
C GLU A 71 -0.45 -7.75 -9.13
N GLU A 72 0.55 -8.63 -8.92
CA GLU A 72 0.39 -10.08 -9.10
C GLU A 72 1.27 -10.87 -8.14
N GLY A 73 0.86 -12.12 -7.87
CA GLY A 73 1.63 -13.11 -7.11
C GLY A 73 1.17 -13.27 -5.66
N LEU A 74 0.27 -12.44 -5.16
CA LEU A 74 -0.32 -12.57 -3.83
C LEU A 74 -1.85 -12.48 -3.88
N GLU A 75 -2.49 -13.08 -2.89
CA GLU A 75 -3.93 -13.04 -2.68
C GLU A 75 -4.25 -12.52 -1.29
N GLU A 76 -5.42 -11.91 -1.13
CA GLU A 76 -5.91 -11.44 0.16
C GLU A 76 -6.00 -12.60 1.18
N GLY A 77 -5.63 -12.32 2.43
CA GLY A 77 -5.63 -13.31 3.51
C GLY A 77 -4.35 -14.14 3.64
N GLN A 78 -3.40 -14.02 2.70
CA GLN A 78 -2.09 -14.65 2.80
C GLN A 78 -1.19 -13.92 3.81
N THR A 79 -0.47 -14.67 4.65
CA THR A 79 0.47 -14.09 5.64
C THR A 79 1.86 -14.00 5.05
N VAL A 80 2.37 -12.78 4.89
CA VAL A 80 3.74 -12.51 4.42
C VAL A 80 4.65 -12.25 5.62
N ILE A 81 5.82 -12.89 5.64
CA ILE A 81 6.85 -12.63 6.66
C ILE A 81 7.83 -11.58 6.13
N GLY A 82 7.81 -10.40 6.76
CA GLY A 82 8.84 -9.38 6.61
C GLY A 82 10.06 -9.61 7.51
N GLN A 83 11.16 -8.93 7.21
CA GLN A 83 12.35 -8.91 8.07
C GLN A 83 12.28 -7.87 9.18
#